data_AF-A0A0F9HHJ9-F1
#
_entry.id   AF-A0A0F9HHJ9-F1
#
_cell.length_a   1.000
_cell.length_b   1.000
_cell.length_c   1.000
_cell.angle_alpha   90.00
_cell.angle_beta   90.00
_cell.angle_gamma   90.00
#
_symmetry.space_group_name_H-M   'P 1'
#
loop_
_entity.id
_entity.type
_entity.pdbx_description
1 polymer ?
#
loop_
_entity_poly.entity_id
_entity_poly.type
_entity_poly.pdbx_seq_one_letter_code
_entity_poly.pdbx_strand_id
1 'polypeptide(L)'
;ASLAQISAGATLNEISPTTGYSQLMGGLIGMELSGARPYWLGRQVSIIASDPWGELYARALKAQGVQAMVKDRAPQILAGLQHSYRTWCAKKN
;
A
#
# COMPACT_ATOMS: atom_id res chain seq x y z
N ALA A 1 4.03 -6.94 20.02
CA ALA A 1 4.04 -6.03 21.20
C ALA A 1 3.32 -4.70 20.92
N SER A 2 3.41 -4.10 19.73
CA SER A 2 2.87 -2.76 19.47
C SER A 2 1.33 -2.63 19.44
N LEU A 3 0.59 -3.60 18.91
CA LEU A 3 -0.88 -3.50 18.79
C LEU A 3 -1.59 -3.41 20.15
N ALA A 4 -1.26 -4.32 21.08
CA ALA A 4 -1.84 -4.33 22.42
C ALA A 4 -1.54 -3.04 23.19
N GLN A 5 -0.38 -2.42 22.94
CA GLN A 5 0.03 -1.18 23.56
C GLN A 5 -0.80 0.03 23.05
N ILE A 6 -1.11 0.07 21.75
CA ILE A 6 -2.01 1.09 21.18
C ILE A 6 -3.42 0.93 21.73
N SER A 7 -3.93 -0.31 21.83
CA SER A 7 -5.25 -0.58 22.41
C SER A 7 -5.32 -0.17 23.87
N ALA A 8 -4.31 -0.49 24.68
CA ALA A 8 -4.24 -0.08 26.08
C ALA A 8 -4.22 1.44 26.24
N GLY A 9 -3.38 2.15 25.48
CA GLY A 9 -3.30 3.62 25.54
C GLY A 9 -4.59 4.32 25.09
N ALA A 10 -5.35 3.73 24.16
CA ALA A 10 -6.68 4.22 23.79
C ALA A 10 -7.70 4.01 24.92
N THR A 11 -7.70 2.86 25.60
CA THR A 11 -8.58 2.58 26.75
C THR A 11 -8.29 3.50 27.93
N LEU A 12 -7.01 3.83 28.16
CA LEU A 12 -6.57 4.72 29.24
C LEU A 12 -6.75 6.21 28.90
N ASN A 13 -7.28 6.56 27.72
CA ASN A 13 -7.36 7.93 27.18
C ASN A 13 -6.01 8.67 27.13
N GLU A 14 -4.90 7.93 27.08
CA GLU A 14 -3.54 8.47 27.00
C GLU A 14 -3.14 8.84 25.57
N ILE A 15 -3.87 8.30 24.58
CA ILE A 15 -3.59 8.48 23.15
C ILE A 15 -4.84 9.01 22.46
N SER A 16 -4.69 10.07 21.65
CA SER A 16 -5.80 10.55 20.83
C SER A 16 -6.20 9.50 19.78
N PRO A 17 -7.49 9.39 19.40
CA PRO A 17 -7.93 8.44 18.39
C PRO A 17 -7.18 8.55 17.06
N THR A 18 -6.85 9.78 16.63
CA THR A 18 -6.08 10.05 15.41
C THR A 18 -4.63 9.54 15.50
N THR A 19 -3.99 9.68 16.65
CA THR A 19 -2.62 9.20 16.90
C THR A 19 -2.59 7.67 16.96
N GLY A 20 -3.52 7.07 17.70
CA GLY A 20 -3.64 5.61 17.79
C GLY A 20 -3.91 4.97 16.44
N TYR A 21 -4.81 5.56 15.63
CA TYR A 21 -5.06 5.12 14.26
C TYR A 21 -3.81 5.24 13.38
N SER A 22 -3.08 6.35 13.45
CA SER A 22 -1.86 6.54 12.65
C SER A 22 -0.77 5.52 13.01
N GLN A 23 -0.58 5.24 14.30
CA GLN A 23 0.37 4.24 14.77
C GLN A 23 -0.04 2.82 14.35
N LEU A 24 -1.34 2.50 14.44
CA LEU A 24 -1.89 1.23 14.01
C LEU A 24 -1.66 1.00 12.52
N MET A 25 -2.04 1.96 11.68
CA MET A 25 -1.89 1.85 10.23
C MET A 25 -0.42 1.76 9.82
N GLY A 26 0.46 2.56 10.44
CA GLY A 26 1.91 2.45 10.21
C GLY A 26 2.47 1.08 10.58
N GLY A 27 2.01 0.50 11.70
CA GLY A 27 2.38 -0.84 12.13
C GLY A 27 1.90 -1.93 11.15
N LEU A 28 0.65 -1.84 10.67
CA LEU A 28 0.09 -2.79 9.70
C LEU A 28 0.84 -2.75 8.36
N ILE A 29 1.10 -1.56 7.82
CA ILE A 29 1.88 -1.38 6.58
C ILE A 29 3.28 -1.98 6.75
N GLY A 30 3.94 -1.74 7.89
CA GLY A 30 5.25 -2.31 8.18
C GLY A 30 5.26 -3.84 8.22
N MET A 31 4.25 -4.44 8.85
CA MET A 31 4.11 -5.91 8.88
C MET A 31 3.88 -6.49 7.48
N GLU A 32 3.00 -5.87 6.69
CA GLU A 32 2.74 -6.30 5.31
C GLU A 32 4.02 -6.23 4.46
N LEU A 33 4.73 -5.10 4.49
CA LEU A 33 5.96 -4.93 3.71
C LEU A 33 7.06 -5.88 4.15
N SER A 34 7.21 -6.13 5.46
CA SER A 34 8.17 -7.10 5.98
C SER A 34 7.88 -8.50 5.48
N GLY A 35 6.61 -8.93 5.50
CA GLY A 35 6.19 -10.24 4.98
C GLY A 35 6.35 -10.36 3.46
N ALA A 36 6.15 -9.26 2.73
CA ALA A 36 6.29 -9.20 1.28
C ALA A 36 7.73 -9.02 0.79
N ARG A 37 8.72 -8.91 1.69
CA ARG A 37 10.13 -8.59 1.36
C ARG A 37 10.73 -9.42 0.21
N PRO A 38 10.52 -10.74 0.11
CA PRO A 38 11.05 -11.54 -1.00
C PRO A 38 10.57 -11.10 -2.39
N TYR A 39 9.43 -10.41 -2.48
CA TYR A 39 8.81 -10.03 -3.75
C TYR A 39 9.25 -8.67 -4.28
N TRP A 40 9.71 -7.78 -3.40
CA TRP A 40 10.07 -6.40 -3.79
C TRP A 40 11.55 -6.08 -3.61
N LEU A 41 12.30 -6.82 -2.78
CA LEU A 41 13.71 -6.54 -2.55
C LEU A 41 14.53 -6.78 -3.83
N GLY A 42 15.33 -5.79 -4.22
CA GLY A 42 16.15 -5.84 -5.44
C GLY A 42 15.37 -5.66 -6.75
N ARG A 43 14.09 -5.28 -6.69
CA ARG A 43 13.25 -5.02 -7.87
C ARG A 43 12.78 -3.57 -7.88
N GLN A 44 12.46 -3.07 -9.07
CA GLN A 44 11.73 -1.81 -9.20
C GLN A 44 10.29 -2.01 -8.73
N VAL A 45 9.82 -1.18 -7.81
CA VAL A 45 8.48 -1.29 -7.24
C VAL A 45 7.58 -0.20 -7.83
N SER A 46 6.43 -0.60 -8.34
CA SER A 46 5.35 0.31 -8.72
C SER A 46 4.14 0.06 -7.83
N ILE A 47 3.63 1.11 -7.20
CA ILE A 47 2.44 1.06 -6.36
C ILE A 47 1.26 1.57 -7.18
N ILE A 48 0.22 0.75 -7.32
CA ILE A 48 -1.04 1.16 -7.96
C ILE A 48 -2.06 1.39 -6.86
N ALA A 49 -2.28 2.65 -6.51
CA ALA A 49 -3.14 3.03 -5.40
C ALA A 49 -3.82 4.36 -5.69
N SER A 50 -4.88 4.60 -4.92
CA SER A 50 -5.49 5.92 -4.80
C SER A 50 -5.03 6.56 -3.51
N ASP A 51 -5.05 7.89 -3.47
CA ASP A 51 -4.65 8.63 -2.29
C ASP A 51 -5.57 8.35 -1.09
N PRO A 52 -5.03 8.39 0.15
CA PRO A 52 -3.64 8.71 0.51
C PRO A 52 -2.70 7.49 0.59
N TRP A 53 -3.18 6.30 0.23
CA TRP A 53 -2.49 5.04 0.54
C TRP A 53 -1.16 4.87 -0.22
N GLY A 54 -1.12 5.25 -1.50
CA GLY A 54 0.06 5.08 -2.33
C GLY A 54 1.30 5.76 -1.73
N GLU A 55 1.14 6.98 -1.24
CA GLU A 55 2.19 7.75 -0.59
C GLU A 55 2.70 7.11 0.71
N LEU A 56 1.80 6.55 1.53
CA LEU A 56 2.16 5.90 2.79
C LEU A 56 3.05 4.66 2.54
N TYR A 57 2.68 3.84 1.56
CA TYR A 57 3.50 2.68 1.17
C TYR A 57 4.82 3.11 0.52
N ALA A 58 4.80 4.15 -0.32
CA ALA A 58 6.02 4.69 -0.94
C ALA A 58 6.99 5.21 0.12
N ARG A 59 6.49 5.90 1.15
CA ARG A 59 7.29 6.38 2.28
C ARG A 59 7.88 5.21 3.08
N ALA A 60 7.09 4.17 3.35
CA ALA A 60 7.55 3.00 4.07
C ALA A 60 8.63 2.22 3.31
N LEU A 61 8.47 2.02 2.00
CA LEU A 61 9.49 1.41 1.13
C LEU A 61 10.74 2.27 1.02
N LYS A 62 10.60 3.59 0.92
CA LYS A 62 11.72 4.53 0.92
C LYS A 62 12.56 4.43 2.20
N ALA A 63 11.91 4.24 3.35
CA ALA A 63 12.60 4.01 4.62
C ALA A 63 13.42 2.69 4.64
N GLN A 64 13.09 1.74 3.75
CA GLN A 64 13.85 0.50 3.54
C GLN A 64 14.87 0.60 2.38
N GLY A 65 15.10 1.81 1.85
CA GLY A 65 16.04 2.06 0.75
C GLY A 65 15.49 1.77 -0.66
N VAL A 66 14.20 1.48 -0.80
CA VAL A 66 13.57 1.16 -2.08
C VAL A 66 12.72 2.34 -2.56
N GLN A 67 13.03 2.88 -3.73
CA GLN A 67 12.18 3.89 -4.36
C GLN A 67 11.03 3.21 -5.10
N ALA A 68 9.80 3.59 -4.75
CA ALA A 68 8.59 3.10 -5.40
C ALA A 68 7.92 4.21 -6.21
N MET A 69 7.46 3.88 -7.41
CA MET A 69 6.68 4.78 -8.26
C MET A 69 5.19 4.60 -7.98
N VAL A 70 4.52 5.65 -7.53
CA VAL A 70 3.06 5.63 -7.30
C VAL A 70 2.36 5.98 -8.61
N LYS A 71 1.37 5.17 -8.99
CA LYS A 71 0.51 5.38 -10.15
C LYS A 71 -0.95 5.36 -9.71
N ASP A 72 -1.73 6.31 -10.21
CA ASP A 72 -3.18 6.31 -9.98
C ASP A 72 -3.81 5.06 -10.58
N ARG A 73 -4.79 4.52 -9.86
CA ARG A 73 -5.47 3.26 -10.19
C ARG A 73 -6.33 3.37 -11.43
N ALA A 74 -7.05 4.48 -11.62
CA ALA A 74 -8.06 4.60 -12.67
C ALA A 74 -7.48 4.44 -14.09
N PRO A 75 -6.36 5.11 -14.46
CA PRO A 75 -5.73 4.89 -15.76
C PRO A 75 -5.26 3.45 -15.98
N GLN A 76 -4.76 2.78 -14.93
CA GLN A 76 -4.27 1.40 -15.05
C GLN A 76 -5.42 0.42 -15.30
N ILE A 77 -6.56 0.61 -14.61
CA ILE A 77 -7.77 -0.19 -14.84
C ILE A 77 -8.25 0.01 -16.27
N LEU A 78 -8.37 1.27 -16.73
CA LEU A 78 -8.84 1.57 -18.07
C LEU A 78 -7.95 0.94 -19.14
N ALA A 79 -6.62 1.05 -19.00
CA ALA A 79 -5.67 0.43 -19.92
C ALA A 79 -5.85 -1.10 -19.99
N GLY A 80 -6.07 -1.74 -18.83
CA GLY A 80 -6.37 -3.18 -18.76
C GLY A 80 -7.67 -3.55 -19.46
N LEU A 81 -8.74 -2.81 -19.24
CA LEU A 81 -10.05 -3.04 -19.90
C LEU A 81 -9.96 -2.86 -21.42
N GLN A 82 -9.28 -1.81 -21.89
CA GLN A 82 -9.04 -1.59 -23.31
C GLN A 82 -8.24 -2.73 -23.94
N HIS A 83 -7.23 -3.25 -23.24
CA HIS A 83 -6.44 -4.39 -23.70
C HIS A 83 -7.30 -5.66 -23.80
N SER A 84 -8.07 -5.98 -22.76
CA SER A 84 -8.98 -7.14 -22.75
C SER A 84 -10.05 -7.05 -23.85
N TYR A 85 -10.59 -5.86 -24.10
CA TYR A 85 -11.56 -5.67 -25.17
C TYR A 85 -10.96 -5.91 -26.56
N ARG A 86 -9.77 -5.35 -26.84
CA ARG A 86 -9.08 -5.55 -28.12
C ARG A 86 -8.75 -7.02 -28.36
N THR A 87 -8.29 -7.74 -27.34
CA THR A 87 -7.98 -9.17 -27.46
C THR A 87 -9.23 -10.02 -27.67
N TRP A 88 -10.37 -9.65 -27.07
CA TRP A 88 -11.65 -10.30 -27.33
C TRP A 88 -12.13 -10.07 -28.76
N CYS A 89 -12.10 -8.84 -29.26
CA CYS A 89 -12.47 -8.54 -30.66
C CYS A 89 -11.62 -9.31 -31.67
N ALA A 90 -10.30 -9.40 -31.43
CA ALA A 90 -9.38 -10.11 -32.31
C ALA A 90 -9.60 -11.63 -32.34
N LYS A 91 -10.15 -12.22 -31.28
CA LYS A 91 -10.50 -13.65 -31.24
C LYS A 91 -11.87 -13.98 -31.85
N LYS A 92 -12.72 -12.96 -32.01
CA LYS A 92 -14.08 -13.11 -32.54
C LYS A 92 -14.12 -13.07 -34.08
N ASN A 93 -13.15 -12.39 -34.69
CA ASN A 93 -12.84 -12.50 -36.12
C ASN A 93 -12.00 -13.73 -36.40
#